data_AF-C9ZE76-F1
#
_entry.id   AF-C9ZE76-F1
#
_cell.length_a   1.000
_cell.length_b   1.000
_cell.length_c   1.000
_cell.angle_alpha   90.00
_cell.angle_beta   90.00
_cell.angle_gamma   90.00
#
_symmetry.space_group_name_H-M   'P 1'
#
loop_
_entity.id
_entity.type
_entity.pdbx_description
1 polymer ?
#
loop_
_entity_poly.entity_id
_entity_poly.type
_entity_poly.pdbx_seq_one_letter_code
_entity_poly.pdbx_strand_id
1 'polypeptide(L)'
;MCWSATAGTGVAAVGAACVALVRDVRDLPLAALPLLLGAHQIVEAAVWSSGGGGGAATVAWAVVALPLLAVWVPADVWCAAPPSARNRLAVLLALGVVTAVPLTRGLVDGPVTAEIRGHTIGYTVALSHPVLLVAGYLLATVGSLLLSGDRWLTALGIVAAVGAVACWTLWRLQFVSTWCAFAALCSVLLLAWVRSRPRPSSPPSRRPASGRRERARGD
;
A
#
# COMPACT_ATOMS: atom_id res chain seq x y z
N MET A 1 15.83 18.77 -1.29
CA MET A 1 16.18 17.87 -2.41
C MET A 1 15.02 17.86 -3.40
N CYS A 2 15.20 18.36 -4.62
CA CYS A 2 14.16 18.35 -5.67
C CYS A 2 13.85 16.94 -6.22
N TRP A 3 14.78 15.99 -6.08
CA TRP A 3 14.64 14.62 -6.61
C TRP A 3 13.50 13.80 -5.96
N SER A 4 13.38 13.80 -4.63
CA SER A 4 12.29 13.07 -3.94
C SER A 4 10.91 13.66 -4.24
N ALA A 5 10.84 14.99 -4.40
CA ALA A 5 9.60 15.65 -4.84
C ALA A 5 9.20 15.24 -6.27
N THR A 6 10.14 15.23 -7.22
CA THR A 6 9.87 14.79 -8.60
C THR A 6 9.55 13.30 -8.71
N ALA A 7 10.26 12.45 -7.97
CA ALA A 7 9.94 11.02 -7.90
C ALA A 7 8.55 10.80 -7.28
N GLY A 8 8.24 11.51 -6.20
CA GLY A 8 6.94 11.49 -5.53
C GLY A 8 5.78 11.93 -6.42
N THR A 9 5.94 13.01 -7.20
CA THR A 9 4.92 13.44 -8.16
C THR A 9 4.72 12.44 -9.29
N GLY A 10 5.79 11.84 -9.81
CA GLY A 10 5.70 10.77 -10.81
C GLY A 10 4.96 9.53 -10.28
N VAL A 11 5.29 9.10 -9.06
CA VAL A 11 4.61 7.98 -8.39
C VAL A 11 3.14 8.31 -8.11
N ALA A 12 2.83 9.53 -7.67
CA ALA A 12 1.45 9.98 -7.48
C ALA A 12 0.67 10.02 -8.80
N ALA A 13 1.29 10.46 -9.91
CA ALA A 13 0.65 10.45 -11.22
C ALA A 13 0.32 9.03 -11.69
N VAL A 14 1.22 8.07 -11.48
CA VAL A 14 0.95 6.64 -11.72
C VAL A 14 -0.22 6.16 -10.85
N GLY A 15 -0.28 6.57 -9.58
CA GLY A 15 -1.39 6.24 -8.70
C GLY A 15 -2.72 6.84 -9.14
N ALA A 16 -2.75 8.08 -9.61
CA ALA A 16 -3.95 8.70 -10.17
C ALA A 16 -4.42 7.91 -11.40
N ALA A 17 -3.49 7.46 -12.24
CA ALA A 17 -3.81 6.59 -13.37
C ALA A 17 -4.35 5.23 -12.91
N CYS A 18 -3.78 4.62 -11.87
CA CYS A 18 -4.30 3.38 -11.28
C CYS A 18 -5.76 3.57 -10.85
N VAL A 19 -6.04 4.59 -10.04
CA VAL A 19 -7.40 4.91 -9.55
C VAL A 19 -8.37 5.17 -10.70
N ALA A 20 -7.97 5.94 -11.70
CA ALA A 20 -8.81 6.23 -12.87
C ALA A 20 -9.10 5.00 -13.74
N LEU A 21 -8.24 3.98 -13.70
CA LEU A 21 -8.37 2.75 -14.48
C LEU A 21 -9.04 1.60 -13.70
N VAL A 22 -9.27 1.75 -12.39
CA VAL A 22 -9.97 0.74 -11.59
C VAL A 22 -11.38 0.52 -12.10
N ARG A 23 -11.78 -0.76 -12.13
CA ARG A 23 -13.09 -1.20 -12.61
C ARG A 23 -13.95 -1.85 -11.53
N ASP A 24 -13.35 -2.28 -10.43
CA ASP A 24 -14.03 -2.87 -9.28
C ASP A 24 -13.68 -2.07 -8.03
N VAL A 25 -14.69 -1.63 -7.27
CA VAL A 25 -14.50 -0.84 -6.05
C VAL A 25 -13.65 -1.56 -5.00
N ARG A 26 -13.63 -2.90 -5.03
CA ARG A 26 -12.79 -3.71 -4.13
C ARG A 26 -11.30 -3.60 -4.42
N ASP A 27 -10.94 -3.21 -5.64
CA ASP A 27 -9.55 -3.00 -6.07
C ASP A 27 -9.08 -1.56 -5.81
N LEU A 28 -10.01 -0.64 -5.53
CA LEU A 28 -9.73 0.78 -5.38
C LEU A 28 -8.70 1.10 -4.28
N PRO A 29 -8.78 0.53 -3.05
CA PRO A 29 -7.81 0.81 -2.01
C PRO A 29 -6.38 0.44 -2.44
N LEU A 30 -6.21 -0.74 -3.05
CA LEU A 30 -4.93 -1.22 -3.55
C LEU A 30 -4.40 -0.38 -4.72
N ALA A 31 -5.29 0.08 -5.60
CA ALA A 31 -4.94 0.96 -6.71
C ALA A 31 -4.58 2.38 -6.25
N ALA A 32 -5.03 2.81 -5.07
CA ALA A 32 -4.67 4.08 -4.45
C ALA A 32 -3.33 4.02 -3.71
N LEU A 33 -2.77 2.82 -3.47
CA LEU A 33 -1.48 2.66 -2.78
C LEU A 33 -0.34 3.50 -3.41
N PRO A 34 -0.17 3.59 -4.74
CA PRO A 34 0.85 4.46 -5.33
C PRO A 34 0.62 5.95 -5.06
N LEU A 35 -0.64 6.42 -4.95
CA LEU A 35 -0.91 7.80 -4.54
C LEU A 35 -0.39 8.05 -3.13
N LEU A 36 -0.63 7.10 -2.21
CA LEU A 36 -0.12 7.18 -0.84
C LEU A 36 1.42 7.20 -0.81
N LEU A 37 2.07 6.32 -1.58
CA LEU A 37 3.54 6.29 -1.68
C LEU A 37 4.14 7.57 -2.31
N GLY A 38 3.44 8.16 -3.28
CA GLY A 38 3.84 9.43 -3.90
C GLY A 38 3.70 10.60 -2.93
N ALA A 39 2.57 10.69 -2.24
CA ALA A 39 2.34 11.67 -1.18
C ALA A 39 3.38 11.52 -0.05
N HIS A 40 3.72 10.29 0.33
CA HIS A 40 4.73 10.02 1.34
C HIS A 40 6.12 10.55 0.97
N GLN A 41 6.53 10.41 -0.30
CA GLN A 41 7.79 11.00 -0.81
C GLN A 41 7.75 12.53 -0.83
N ILE A 42 6.61 13.14 -1.17
CA ILE A 42 6.44 14.60 -1.11
C ILE A 42 6.54 15.10 0.34
N VAL A 43 5.96 14.37 1.29
CA VAL A 43 6.09 14.66 2.73
C VAL A 43 7.55 14.53 3.18
N GLU A 44 8.28 13.51 2.74
CA GLU A 44 9.72 13.39 3.02
C GLU A 44 10.53 14.58 2.47
N ALA A 45 10.21 15.04 1.25
CA ALA A 45 10.82 16.24 0.68
C ALA A 45 10.54 17.50 1.53
N ALA A 46 9.36 17.58 2.15
CA ALA A 46 9.03 18.65 3.10
C ALA A 46 9.86 18.56 4.39
N VAL A 47 10.06 17.35 4.95
CA VAL A 47 10.96 17.12 6.11
C VAL A 47 12.39 17.56 5.80
N TRP A 48 12.88 17.28 4.59
CA TRP A 48 14.17 17.80 4.13
C TRP A 48 14.21 19.33 4.10
N SER A 49 13.16 19.96 3.57
CA SER A 49 13.10 21.42 3.44
C SER A 49 13.04 22.13 4.80
N SER A 50 12.52 21.47 5.84
CA SER A 50 12.52 21.99 7.21
C SER A 50 13.82 21.76 7.96
N GLY A 51 14.81 21.09 7.36
CA GLY A 51 16.07 20.73 8.02
C GLY A 51 15.95 19.53 8.97
N GLY A 52 14.91 18.70 8.83
CA GLY A 52 14.60 17.62 9.76
C GLY A 52 13.87 18.12 11.01
N GLY A 53 14.18 17.52 12.16
CA GLY A 53 13.56 17.82 13.46
C GLY A 53 12.18 17.18 13.64
N GLY A 54 11.45 17.67 14.64
CA GLY A 54 10.04 17.33 14.84
C GLY A 54 9.10 18.13 13.95
N GLY A 55 7.79 18.01 14.19
CA GLY A 55 6.77 18.80 13.51
C GLY A 55 5.86 18.00 12.58
N ALA A 56 4.90 18.70 11.97
CA ALA A 56 3.79 18.07 11.25
C ALA A 56 4.25 17.16 10.09
N ALA A 57 5.25 17.58 9.31
CA ALA A 57 5.78 16.77 8.21
C ALA A 57 6.45 15.49 8.70
N THR A 58 7.24 15.58 9.78
CA THR A 58 7.90 14.42 10.41
C THR A 58 6.88 13.43 10.98
N VAL A 59 5.85 13.94 11.67
CA VAL A 59 4.77 13.11 12.21
C VAL A 59 3.95 12.48 11.07
N ALA A 60 3.58 13.24 10.03
CA ALA A 60 2.85 12.73 8.89
C ALA A 60 3.62 11.63 8.16
N TRP A 61 4.94 11.81 7.98
CA TRP A 61 5.81 10.77 7.45
C TRP A 61 5.73 9.51 8.30
N ALA A 62 5.94 9.63 9.62
CA ALA A 62 5.97 8.48 10.52
C ALA A 62 4.61 7.74 10.59
N VAL A 63 3.49 8.47 10.60
CA VAL A 63 2.14 7.89 10.58
C VAL A 63 1.92 7.07 9.31
N VAL A 64 2.31 7.61 8.15
CA VAL A 64 2.17 6.90 6.88
C VAL A 64 3.07 5.65 6.84
N ALA A 65 4.35 5.79 7.20
CA ALA A 65 5.33 4.71 7.12
C ALA A 65 5.08 3.56 8.10
N LEU A 66 4.57 3.88 9.30
CA LEU A 66 4.48 2.92 10.40
C LEU A 66 3.06 2.35 10.54
N PRO A 67 2.12 2.94 11.30
CA PRO A 67 0.84 2.28 11.56
C PRO A 67 -0.07 2.23 10.33
N LEU A 68 -0.04 3.23 9.44
CA LEU A 68 -0.96 3.29 8.31
C LEU A 68 -0.69 2.15 7.33
N LEU A 69 0.53 2.02 6.82
CA LEU A 69 0.88 0.95 5.88
C LEU A 69 0.74 -0.46 6.49
N ALA A 70 0.98 -0.60 7.80
CA ALA A 70 0.81 -1.87 8.51
C ALA A 70 -0.61 -2.43 8.40
N VAL A 71 -1.63 -1.56 8.29
CA VAL A 71 -3.04 -1.94 8.15
C VAL A 71 -3.52 -1.81 6.71
N TRP A 72 -3.13 -0.74 6.02
CA TRP A 72 -3.60 -0.40 4.68
C TRP A 72 -3.26 -1.51 3.68
N VAL A 73 -2.00 -1.95 3.62
CA VAL A 73 -1.58 -2.99 2.67
C VAL A 73 -2.31 -4.33 2.86
N PRO A 74 -2.38 -4.94 4.06
CA PRO A 74 -3.14 -6.18 4.21
C PRO A 74 -4.65 -5.99 3.99
N ALA A 75 -5.21 -4.82 4.33
CA ALA A 75 -6.62 -4.52 4.08
C ALA A 75 -6.91 -4.44 2.58
N ASP A 76 -6.07 -3.73 1.82
CA ASP A 76 -6.15 -3.60 0.37
C ASP A 76 -6.13 -4.98 -0.30
N VAL A 77 -5.19 -5.83 0.10
CA VAL A 77 -5.06 -7.18 -0.46
C VAL A 77 -6.26 -8.04 -0.08
N TRP A 78 -6.74 -7.97 1.16
CA TRP A 78 -7.94 -8.69 1.59
C TRP A 78 -9.19 -8.28 0.78
N CYS A 79 -9.36 -6.99 0.50
CA CYS A 79 -10.45 -6.46 -0.33
C CYS A 79 -10.41 -6.99 -1.76
N ALA A 80 -9.23 -6.94 -2.40
CA ALA A 80 -9.01 -7.33 -3.80
C ALA A 80 -8.98 -8.85 -4.03
N ALA A 81 -8.76 -9.64 -2.97
CA ALA A 81 -8.52 -11.07 -3.04
C ALA A 81 -9.78 -11.92 -3.30
N PRO A 82 -9.61 -13.09 -3.97
CA PRO A 82 -10.68 -14.04 -4.17
C PRO A 82 -11.16 -14.65 -2.84
N PRO A 83 -12.41 -15.16 -2.76
CA PRO A 83 -12.97 -15.73 -1.53
C PRO A 83 -12.11 -16.82 -0.87
N SER A 84 -11.42 -17.63 -1.68
CA SER A 84 -10.54 -18.72 -1.21
C SER A 84 -9.31 -18.24 -0.42
N ALA A 85 -8.94 -16.96 -0.55
CA ALA A 85 -7.80 -16.36 0.15
C ALA A 85 -8.20 -15.54 1.39
N ARG A 86 -9.47 -15.19 1.55
CA ARG A 86 -9.91 -14.20 2.54
C ARG A 86 -9.63 -14.60 3.98
N ASN A 87 -9.77 -15.87 4.33
CA ASN A 87 -9.57 -16.32 5.72
C ASN A 87 -8.11 -16.15 6.17
N ARG A 88 -7.16 -16.60 5.35
CA ARG A 88 -5.72 -16.43 5.65
C ARG A 88 -5.30 -14.95 5.63
N LEU A 89 -5.85 -14.16 4.71
CA LEU A 89 -5.56 -12.72 4.63
C LEU A 89 -6.18 -11.96 5.81
N ALA A 90 -7.32 -12.40 6.34
CA ALA A 90 -7.92 -11.82 7.54
C ALA A 90 -7.01 -11.97 8.76
N VAL A 91 -6.30 -13.11 8.88
CA VAL A 91 -5.29 -13.31 9.93
C VAL A 91 -4.14 -12.32 9.78
N LEU A 92 -3.65 -12.08 8.57
CA LEU A 92 -2.56 -11.12 8.30
C LEU A 92 -3.00 -9.67 8.49
N LEU A 93 -4.25 -9.35 8.15
CA LEU A 93 -4.86 -8.06 8.47
C LEU A 93 -4.97 -7.86 9.99
N ALA A 94 -5.44 -8.87 10.72
CA ALA A 94 -5.49 -8.81 12.18
C ALA A 94 -4.09 -8.62 12.77
N LEU A 95 -3.08 -9.32 12.25
CA LEU A 95 -1.68 -9.11 12.63
C LEU A 95 -1.21 -7.68 12.34
N GLY A 96 -1.58 -7.12 11.18
CA GLY A 96 -1.29 -5.73 10.81
C GLY A 96 -1.90 -4.74 11.79
N VAL A 97 -3.18 -4.92 12.16
CA VAL A 97 -3.86 -4.11 13.18
C VAL A 97 -3.18 -4.23 14.54
N VAL A 98 -2.88 -5.46 14.99
CA VAL A 98 -2.18 -5.71 16.26
C VAL A 98 -0.80 -5.06 16.27
N THR A 99 -0.09 -5.05 15.14
CA THR A 99 1.22 -4.39 15.00
C THR A 99 1.09 -2.86 14.95
N ALA A 100 0.04 -2.33 14.32
CA ALA A 100 -0.19 -0.89 14.20
C ALA A 100 -0.50 -0.23 15.55
N VAL A 101 -1.13 -0.95 16.49
CA VAL A 101 -1.45 -0.42 17.82
C VAL A 101 -0.21 0.07 18.58
N PRO A 102 0.84 -0.74 18.84
CA PRO A 102 2.06 -0.28 19.51
C PRO A 102 2.85 0.73 18.67
N LEU A 103 2.81 0.66 17.33
CA LEU A 103 3.42 1.67 16.47
C LEU A 103 2.76 3.05 16.68
N THR A 104 1.43 3.10 16.69
CA THR A 104 0.66 4.33 16.97
C THR A 104 0.93 4.84 18.38
N ARG A 105 0.97 3.97 19.39
CA ARG A 105 1.33 4.37 20.76
C ARG A 105 2.72 5.01 20.82
N GLY A 106 3.73 4.42 20.17
CA GLY A 106 5.07 5.00 20.10
C GLY A 106 5.13 6.39 19.44
N LEU A 107 4.19 6.69 18.53
CA LEU A 107 4.06 8.03 17.92
C LEU A 107 3.33 9.05 18.80
N VAL A 108 2.42 8.59 19.66
CA VAL A 108 1.66 9.46 20.58
C VAL A 108 2.46 9.74 21.85
N ASP A 109 3.14 8.72 22.39
CA ASP A 109 3.78 8.76 23.70
C ASP A 109 5.20 9.34 23.66
N GLY A 110 5.82 9.39 22.48
CA GLY A 110 7.23 9.79 22.32
C GLY A 110 7.42 10.88 21.26
N PRO A 111 8.52 11.66 21.35
CA PRO A 111 8.87 12.61 20.31
C PRO A 111 9.23 11.87 19.01
N VAL A 112 8.61 12.29 17.91
CA VAL A 112 8.99 11.84 16.56
C VAL A 112 9.94 12.88 15.98
N THR A 113 11.20 12.50 15.78
CA THR A 113 12.22 13.40 15.23
C THR A 113 12.89 12.79 14.01
N ALA A 114 13.12 13.63 13.01
CA ALA A 114 13.89 13.32 11.82
C ALA A 114 15.30 13.90 11.96
N GLU A 115 16.32 13.10 11.71
CA GLU A 115 17.70 13.52 11.68
C GLU A 115 18.25 13.37 10.26
N ILE A 116 18.75 14.48 9.71
CA ILE A 116 19.43 14.46 8.42
C ILE A 116 20.83 13.86 8.63
N ARG A 117 21.05 12.67 8.09
CA ARG A 117 22.33 11.94 8.13
C ARG A 117 22.90 11.90 6.73
N GLY A 118 23.70 12.92 6.41
CA GLY A 118 24.29 13.15 5.08
C GLY A 118 23.25 13.20 3.98
N HIS A 119 23.10 12.14 3.20
CA HIS A 119 22.12 12.07 2.10
C HIS A 119 20.83 11.29 2.45
N THR A 120 20.63 10.91 3.72
CA THR A 120 19.45 10.18 4.22
C THR A 120 18.78 10.90 5.38
N ILE A 121 17.50 10.56 5.64
CA ILE A 121 16.81 10.92 6.88
C ILE A 121 16.68 9.67 7.74
N GLY A 122 17.21 9.73 8.97
CA GLY A 122 16.91 8.77 10.01
C GLY A 122 15.72 9.27 10.84
N TYR A 123 14.74 8.40 11.08
CA TYR A 123 13.62 8.71 11.96
C TYR A 123 13.81 8.00 13.29
N THR A 124 13.68 8.76 14.39
CA THR A 124 13.69 8.21 15.74
C THR A 124 12.29 8.23 16.30
N VAL A 125 11.81 7.04 16.67
CA VAL A 125 10.50 6.80 17.27
C VAL A 125 10.71 5.90 18.47
N ALA A 126 10.03 6.20 19.58
CA ALA A 126 10.09 5.39 20.79
C ALA A 126 9.31 4.09 20.61
N LEU A 127 9.99 3.04 20.15
CA LEU A 127 9.38 1.72 19.91
C LEU A 127 9.91 0.69 20.91
N SER A 128 9.01 0.10 21.66
CA SER A 128 9.29 -1.10 22.47
C SER A 128 9.33 -2.33 21.57
N HIS A 129 10.35 -3.18 21.72
CA HIS A 129 10.51 -4.43 20.94
C HIS A 129 10.55 -4.24 19.41
N PRO A 130 11.46 -3.40 18.87
CA PRO A 130 11.47 -3.03 17.45
C PRO A 130 11.59 -4.22 16.50
N VAL A 131 12.33 -5.27 16.87
CA VAL A 131 12.49 -6.48 16.04
C VAL A 131 11.14 -7.20 15.85
N LEU A 132 10.35 -7.33 16.91
CA LEU A 132 9.02 -7.97 16.84
C LEU A 132 8.06 -7.13 16.01
N LEU A 133 8.10 -5.81 16.16
CA LEU A 133 7.25 -4.89 15.38
C LEU A 133 7.59 -4.93 13.89
N VAL A 134 8.88 -4.93 13.54
CA VAL A 134 9.32 -5.04 12.15
C VAL A 134 8.92 -6.40 11.57
N ALA A 135 9.10 -7.49 12.31
CA ALA A 135 8.68 -8.82 11.87
C ALA A 135 7.16 -8.90 11.65
N GLY A 136 6.36 -8.40 12.60
CA GLY A 136 4.90 -8.32 12.48
C GLY A 136 4.45 -7.47 11.29
N TYR A 137 5.09 -6.32 11.09
CA TYR A 137 4.83 -5.41 9.98
C TYR A 137 5.11 -6.08 8.63
N LEU A 138 6.29 -6.69 8.47
CA LEU A 138 6.67 -7.35 7.22
C LEU A 138 5.78 -8.57 6.95
N LEU A 139 5.48 -9.37 7.98
CA LEU A 139 4.61 -10.52 7.83
C LEU A 139 3.18 -10.10 7.44
N ALA A 140 2.64 -9.04 8.03
CA ALA A 140 1.33 -8.51 7.66
C ALA A 140 1.32 -7.95 6.24
N THR A 141 2.28 -7.11 5.87
CA THR A 141 2.32 -6.39 4.59
C THR A 141 2.78 -7.30 3.44
N VAL A 142 4.03 -7.77 3.47
CA VAL A 142 4.62 -8.64 2.45
C VAL A 142 3.92 -10.00 2.43
N GLY A 143 3.63 -10.58 3.59
CA GLY A 143 2.94 -11.87 3.66
C GLY A 143 1.56 -11.82 3.00
N SER A 144 0.81 -10.72 3.14
CA SER A 144 -0.50 -10.58 2.48
C SER A 144 -0.36 -10.57 0.97
N LEU A 145 0.60 -9.81 0.43
CA LEU A 145 0.90 -9.77 -0.99
C LEU A 145 1.27 -11.15 -1.55
N LEU A 146 2.17 -11.86 -0.87
CA LEU A 146 2.61 -13.19 -1.28
C LEU A 146 1.48 -14.23 -1.22
N LEU A 147 0.62 -14.16 -0.22
CA LEU A 147 -0.48 -15.12 0.01
C LEU A 147 -1.81 -14.70 -0.63
N SER A 148 -1.83 -13.62 -1.42
CA SER A 148 -3.01 -13.11 -2.11
C SER A 148 -3.64 -14.11 -3.09
N GLY A 149 -2.84 -14.99 -3.69
CA GLY A 149 -3.25 -15.89 -4.77
C GLY A 149 -3.31 -15.22 -6.14
N ASP A 150 -2.88 -13.96 -6.27
CA ASP A 150 -2.75 -13.23 -7.54
C ASP A 150 -1.27 -13.10 -7.90
N ARG A 151 -0.88 -13.57 -9.09
CA ARG A 151 0.52 -13.59 -9.55
C ARG A 151 1.18 -12.20 -9.57
N TRP A 152 0.42 -11.14 -9.87
CA TRP A 152 0.95 -9.78 -9.89
C TRP A 152 1.17 -9.25 -8.48
N LEU A 153 0.25 -9.55 -7.56
CA LEU A 153 0.40 -9.17 -6.15
C LEU A 153 1.52 -9.98 -5.48
N THR A 154 1.71 -11.25 -5.85
CA THR A 154 2.87 -12.02 -5.42
C THR A 154 4.17 -11.41 -5.95
N ALA A 155 4.24 -11.02 -7.23
CA ALA A 155 5.41 -10.32 -7.78
C ALA A 155 5.68 -8.99 -7.05
N LEU A 156 4.63 -8.23 -6.75
CA LEU A 156 4.72 -7.02 -5.93
C LEU A 156 5.27 -7.31 -4.53
N GLY A 157 4.80 -8.39 -3.89
CA GLY A 157 5.32 -8.85 -2.60
C GLY A 157 6.81 -9.21 -2.64
N ILE A 158 7.25 -9.90 -3.70
CA ILE A 158 8.67 -10.23 -3.90
C ILE A 158 9.49 -8.94 -4.08
N VAL A 159 9.05 -8.01 -4.92
CA VAL A 159 9.73 -6.73 -5.13
C VAL A 159 9.78 -5.90 -3.84
N ALA A 160 8.69 -5.87 -3.07
CA ALA A 160 8.65 -5.20 -1.77
C ALA A 160 9.60 -5.85 -0.75
N ALA A 161 9.67 -7.19 -0.71
CA ALA A 161 10.60 -7.91 0.15
C ALA A 161 12.06 -7.63 -0.20
N VAL A 162 12.40 -7.71 -1.49
CA VAL A 162 13.73 -7.37 -2.01
C VAL A 162 14.05 -5.90 -1.71
N GLY A 163 13.08 -5.00 -1.91
CA GLY A 163 13.21 -3.58 -1.60
C GLY A 163 13.47 -3.33 -0.12
N ALA A 164 12.78 -4.03 0.78
CA ALA A 164 13.01 -3.94 2.22
C ALA A 164 14.43 -4.40 2.60
N VAL A 165 14.90 -5.53 2.06
CA VAL A 165 16.26 -6.04 2.28
C VAL A 165 17.32 -5.10 1.69
N ALA A 166 17.08 -4.57 0.49
CA ALA A 166 17.97 -3.61 -0.16
C ALA A 166 18.05 -2.31 0.65
N CYS A 167 16.92 -1.75 1.08
CA CYS A 167 16.90 -0.56 1.93
C CYS A 167 17.61 -0.80 3.27
N TRP A 168 17.44 -1.98 3.88
CA TRP A 168 18.14 -2.34 5.11
C TRP A 168 19.66 -2.42 4.93
N THR A 169 20.12 -3.08 3.87
CA THR A 169 21.56 -3.29 3.60
C THR A 169 22.25 -2.01 3.11
N LEU A 170 21.56 -1.23 2.27
CA LEU A 170 22.05 0.00 1.67
C LEU A 170 21.83 1.25 2.54
N TRP A 171 21.14 1.12 3.69
CA TRP A 171 21.03 2.17 4.72
C TRP A 171 22.40 2.78 5.03
N ARG A 172 23.45 1.94 5.10
CA ARG A 172 24.83 2.36 5.40
C ARG A 172 25.47 3.18 4.29
N LEU A 173 25.00 3.05 3.06
CA LEU A 173 25.53 3.73 1.87
C LEU A 173 24.83 5.06 1.56
N GLN A 174 23.90 5.51 2.42
CA GLN A 174 23.28 6.84 2.37
C GLN A 174 22.45 7.19 1.12
N PHE A 175 21.87 6.22 0.41
CA PHE A 175 21.07 6.51 -0.79
C PHE A 175 19.55 6.52 -0.56
N VAL A 176 18.96 7.73 -0.43
CA VAL A 176 17.49 7.99 -0.48
C VAL A 176 16.84 7.51 -1.78
N SER A 177 17.61 7.42 -2.88
CA SER A 177 17.09 6.98 -4.17
C SER A 177 16.58 5.54 -4.19
N THR A 178 17.00 4.69 -3.24
CA THR A 178 16.67 3.27 -3.24
C THR A 178 15.18 3.05 -2.98
N TRP A 179 14.64 3.65 -1.91
CA TRP A 179 13.21 3.56 -1.58
C TRP A 179 12.34 4.15 -2.69
N CYS A 180 12.71 5.32 -3.22
CA CYS A 180 11.97 5.98 -4.29
C CYS A 180 11.91 5.11 -5.56
N ALA A 181 13.02 4.46 -5.93
CA ALA A 181 13.08 3.55 -7.06
C ALA A 181 12.18 2.32 -6.87
N PHE A 182 12.18 1.72 -5.67
CA PHE A 182 11.28 0.60 -5.37
C PHE A 182 9.82 1.04 -5.34
N ALA A 183 9.50 2.22 -4.80
CA ALA A 183 8.15 2.77 -4.83
C ALA A 183 7.66 2.96 -6.28
N ALA A 184 8.51 3.48 -7.16
CA ALA A 184 8.20 3.61 -8.59
C ALA A 184 7.97 2.26 -9.27
N LEU A 185 8.84 1.28 -9.01
CA LEU A 185 8.68 -0.08 -9.54
C LEU A 185 7.39 -0.75 -9.05
N CYS A 186 7.10 -0.68 -7.76
CA CYS A 186 5.86 -1.15 -7.17
C CYS A 186 4.63 -0.48 -7.81
N SER A 187 4.71 0.83 -8.07
CA SER A 187 3.64 1.59 -8.69
C SER A 187 3.36 1.17 -10.14
N VAL A 188 4.42 0.91 -10.92
CA VAL A 188 4.29 0.38 -12.28
C VAL A 188 3.71 -1.03 -12.28
N LEU A 189 4.12 -1.89 -11.35
CA LEU A 189 3.54 -3.23 -11.18
C LEU A 189 2.06 -3.17 -10.81
N LEU A 190 1.67 -2.25 -9.92
CA LEU A 190 0.26 -2.02 -9.58
C LEU A 190 -0.54 -1.50 -10.77
N LEU A 191 0.02 -0.61 -11.59
CA LEU A 191 -0.61 -0.16 -12.83
C LEU A 191 -0.82 -1.32 -13.81
N ALA A 192 0.18 -2.19 -13.96
CA ALA A 192 0.08 -3.39 -14.80
C ALA A 192 -0.97 -4.37 -14.24
N TRP A 193 -1.03 -4.54 -12.92
CA TRP A 193 -2.06 -5.34 -12.24
C TRP A 193 -3.46 -4.79 -12.52
N VAL A 194 -3.72 -3.49 -12.27
CA VAL A 194 -5.03 -2.84 -12.54
C VAL A 194 -5.45 -3.05 -13.99
N ARG A 195 -4.54 -2.85 -14.95
CA ARG A 195 -4.81 -3.07 -16.39
C ARG A 195 -5.11 -4.53 -16.74
N SER A 196 -4.53 -5.47 -15.99
CA SER A 196 -4.73 -6.90 -16.15
C SER A 196 -6.04 -7.40 -15.54
N ARG A 197 -6.74 -6.60 -14.70
CA ARG A 197 -7.98 -7.02 -14.05
C ARG A 197 -9.10 -7.23 -15.09
N PRO A 198 -9.78 -8.39 -15.06
CA PRO A 198 -10.95 -8.62 -15.90
C PRO A 198 -12.04 -7.58 -15.68
N ARG A 199 -12.85 -7.30 -16.70
CA ARG A 199 -14.04 -6.46 -16.52
C ARG A 199 -15.04 -7.22 -15.63
N PRO A 200 -15.73 -6.54 -14.70
CA PRO A 200 -16.88 -7.13 -14.02
C PRO A 200 -17.84 -7.67 -15.07
N SER A 201 -18.16 -8.96 -15.01
CA SER A 201 -19.18 -9.55 -15.88
C SER A 201 -20.52 -8.89 -15.55
N SER A 202 -21.12 -8.21 -16.54
CA SER A 202 -22.47 -7.65 -16.40
C SER A 202 -23.42 -8.73 -15.87
N PRO A 203 -24.32 -8.41 -14.92
CA PRO A 203 -25.30 -9.39 -14.45
C PRO A 203 -26.09 -9.91 -15.66
N PRO A 204 -26.39 -11.22 -15.73
CA PRO A 204 -27.13 -11.77 -16.85
C PRO A 204 -28.45 -11.00 -17.00
N SER A 205 -28.67 -10.41 -18.17
CA SER A 205 -29.92 -9.74 -18.48
C SER A 205 -31.06 -10.72 -18.21
N ARG A 206 -31.92 -10.44 -17.23
CA ARG A 206 -33.16 -11.20 -17.05
C ARG A 206 -33.92 -11.10 -18.36
N ARG A 207 -33.90 -12.16 -19.18
CA ARG A 207 -34.81 -12.28 -20.32
C ARG A 207 -36.22 -12.14 -19.77
N PRO A 208 -37.06 -11.22 -20.28
CA PRO A 208 -38.45 -11.19 -19.90
C PRO A 208 -39.05 -12.54 -20.27
N ALA A 209 -39.66 -13.22 -19.30
CA ALA A 209 -40.47 -14.39 -19.58
C ALA A 209 -41.61 -13.94 -20.50
N SER A 210 -41.50 -14.22 -21.80
CA SER A 210 -42.58 -14.00 -22.74
C SER A 210 -43.72 -14.94 -22.36
N GLY A 211 -44.68 -14.42 -21.61
CA GLY A 211 -45.90 -15.11 -21.23
C GLY A 211 -46.65 -15.56 -22.48
N ARG A 212 -46.63 -16.87 -22.71
CA ARG A 212 -47.55 -17.58 -23.58
C ARG A 212 -48.96 -17.41 -23.02
N ARG A 213 -49.68 -16.36 -23.45
CA ARG A 213 -51.15 -16.31 -23.34
C ARG A 213 -51.71 -17.08 -24.52
N GLU A 214 -51.87 -18.38 -24.31
CA GLU A 214 -52.60 -19.26 -25.20
C GLU A 214 -54.08 -18.86 -25.19
N ARG A 215 -54.63 -18.76 -26.40
CA ARG A 215 -56.01 -18.34 -26.68
C ARG A 215 -56.94 -19.46 -26.21
N ALA A 216 -57.87 -19.14 -25.32
CA ALA A 216 -59.11 -19.90 -25.17
C ALA A 216 -60.24 -19.06 -25.80
N ARG A 217 -60.57 -19.38 -27.06
CA ARG A 217 -61.78 -19.00 -27.77
C ARG A 217 -62.16 -20.18 -28.68
N GLY A 218 -63.40 -20.65 -28.57
CA GLY A 218 -63.98 -21.80 -29.29
C GLY A 218 -63.68 -23.12 -28.55
N ASP A 219 -64.63 -23.92 -28.08
CA ASP A 219 -66.01 -24.15 -28.51
C ASP A 219 -66.96 -24.43 -27.32
#